data_AF-A0A4D8PX23-F1
#
_entry.id   AF-A0A4D8PX23-F1
#
_cell.length_a   1.000
_cell.length_b   1.000
_cell.length_c   1.000
_cell.angle_alpha   90.00
_cell.angle_beta   90.00
_cell.angle_gamma   90.00
#
_symmetry.space_group_name_H-M   'P 1'
#
loop_
_entity.id
_entity.type
_entity.pdbx_description
1 polymer ?
#
loop_
_entity_poly.entity_id
_entity_poly.type
_entity_poly.pdbx_seq_one_letter_code
_entity_poly.pdbx_strand_id
1 'polypeptide(L)'
;MWSKPDNQTLLVVGKTLVDETPAAAAVTIKGSMIRNSNVVQTLFMQKKLGSAGYLTYPGTFLTGGSINAQQGQFTSGSFNALSRQEVKAIADSSTGGVMPAPTGQVIDNVAGFQGLLLDGAVVAATVRQLNLNFQKEGAAAYYGMGATGAEGMIRGDLSATGTAEIFFKTFDLYDRYRNEATGPLSFRQVDGAGQAYVLTVLNNFLNNPEIVAGGRNQPVIAKFEIEGNPDPVTGKTFQIDRLA
;
A
#
# COMPACT_ATOMS: atom_id res chain seq x y z
N MET A 1 8.04 -20.52 -4.53
CA MET A 1 7.69 -19.12 -4.22
C MET A 1 6.34 -18.83 -4.84
N TRP A 2 5.42 -18.16 -4.15
CA TRP A 2 4.04 -17.99 -4.62
C TRP A 2 3.91 -16.62 -5.29
N SER A 3 3.33 -16.56 -6.48
CA SER A 3 2.99 -15.31 -7.17
C SER A 3 1.52 -15.32 -7.58
N LYS A 4 0.93 -14.13 -7.73
CA LYS A 4 -0.48 -13.96 -8.05
C LYS A 4 -0.59 -13.22 -9.38
N PRO A 5 -0.75 -13.93 -10.51
CA PRO A 5 -0.87 -13.30 -11.82
C PRO A 5 -2.22 -12.61 -12.03
N ASP A 6 -3.26 -13.00 -11.28
CA ASP A 6 -4.59 -12.39 -11.38
C ASP A 6 -5.44 -12.57 -10.09
N ASN A 7 -6.71 -12.17 -10.15
CA ASN A 7 -7.64 -12.15 -9.01
C ASN A 7 -8.16 -13.53 -8.55
N GLN A 8 -7.89 -14.61 -9.28
CA GLN A 8 -8.38 -15.97 -8.99
C GLN A 8 -7.26 -17.02 -8.94
N THR A 9 -6.09 -16.70 -9.50
CA THR A 9 -5.02 -17.68 -9.69
C THR A 9 -3.89 -17.47 -8.70
N LEU A 10 -3.53 -18.54 -7.99
CA LEU A 10 -2.29 -18.64 -7.22
C LEU A 10 -1.32 -19.50 -8.01
N LEU A 11 -0.20 -18.91 -8.44
CA LEU A 11 0.84 -19.60 -9.19
C LEU A 11 1.96 -20.04 -8.23
N VAL A 12 2.22 -21.34 -8.18
CA VAL A 12 3.35 -21.90 -7.44
C VAL A 12 4.54 -22.03 -8.39
N VAL A 13 5.55 -21.18 -8.19
CA VAL A 13 6.77 -21.18 -9.02
C VAL A 13 7.90 -21.92 -8.30
N GLY A 14 8.62 -22.78 -9.02
CA GLY A 14 9.82 -23.47 -8.54
C GLY A 14 9.58 -24.76 -7.75
N LYS A 15 8.37 -25.33 -7.84
CA LYS A 15 8.04 -26.66 -7.30
C LYS A 15 7.13 -27.38 -8.31
N THR A 16 7.37 -28.67 -8.52
CA THR A 16 6.38 -29.53 -9.18
C THR A 16 5.20 -29.70 -8.24
N LEU A 17 4.01 -29.27 -8.67
CA LEU A 17 2.77 -29.61 -7.98
C LEU A 17 2.56 -31.11 -8.18
N VAL A 18 2.71 -31.87 -7.11
CA VAL A 18 2.34 -33.28 -7.10
C VAL A 18 0.87 -33.33 -6.67
N ASP A 19 0.06 -34.18 -7.30
CA ASP A 19 -1.29 -34.44 -6.81
C ASP A 19 -1.19 -34.97 -5.37
N GLU A 20 -1.49 -34.12 -4.40
CA GLU A 20 -1.76 -34.58 -3.05
C GLU A 20 -3.09 -35.31 -3.11
N THR A 21 -3.06 -36.63 -3.30
CA THR A 21 -4.24 -37.47 -3.07
C THR A 21 -4.56 -37.31 -1.58
N PRO A 22 -5.58 -36.51 -1.20
CA PRO A 22 -5.70 -36.12 0.18
C PRO A 22 -6.36 -37.27 0.92
N ALA A 23 -5.59 -37.98 1.74
CA ALA A 23 -6.16 -38.54 2.95
C ALA A 23 -6.54 -37.37 3.87
N ALA A 24 -7.71 -36.78 3.61
CA ALA A 24 -8.51 -35.93 4.50
C ALA A 24 -8.06 -34.50 4.87
N ALA A 25 -6.98 -33.92 4.33
CA ALA A 25 -6.64 -32.51 4.62
C ALA A 25 -6.86 -31.58 3.40
N ALA A 26 -7.91 -30.76 3.45
CA ALA A 26 -8.10 -29.68 2.46
C ALA A 26 -7.10 -28.54 2.74
N VAL A 27 -6.18 -28.26 1.81
CA VAL A 27 -5.32 -27.08 1.87
C VAL A 27 -6.18 -25.84 1.59
N THR A 28 -6.50 -25.08 2.63
CA THR A 28 -7.29 -23.85 2.51
C THR A 28 -6.37 -22.63 2.61
N ILE A 29 -6.27 -21.86 1.54
CA ILE A 29 -5.55 -20.58 1.53
C ILE A 29 -6.54 -19.47 1.85
N LYS A 30 -6.37 -18.79 2.99
CA LYS A 30 -7.24 -17.70 3.42
C LYS A 30 -6.53 -16.38 3.19
N GLY A 31 -7.21 -15.47 2.48
CA GLY A 31 -6.74 -14.13 2.26
C GLY A 31 -7.87 -13.19 1.92
N SER A 32 -7.62 -11.90 2.05
CA SER A 32 -8.54 -10.82 1.66
C SER A 32 -7.76 -9.78 0.88
N MET A 33 -8.34 -9.22 -0.18
CA MET A 33 -7.70 -8.19 -0.98
C MET A 33 -8.55 -6.93 -1.05
N ILE A 34 -7.89 -5.78 -1.18
CA ILE A 34 -8.49 -4.49 -1.50
C ILE A 34 -7.73 -3.93 -2.71
N ARG A 35 -8.44 -3.32 -3.65
CA ARG A 35 -7.85 -2.63 -4.79
C ARG A 35 -8.60 -1.34 -5.08
N ASN A 36 -7.95 -0.38 -5.74
CA ASN A 36 -8.64 0.86 -6.11
C ASN A 36 -9.86 0.57 -7.00
N SER A 37 -10.96 1.29 -6.74
CA SER A 37 -12.26 1.06 -7.36
C SER A 37 -12.83 2.37 -7.93
N ASN A 38 -13.83 2.26 -8.80
CA ASN A 38 -14.59 3.39 -9.33
C ASN A 38 -15.77 3.79 -8.42
N VAL A 39 -16.03 3.04 -7.35
CA VAL A 39 -17.07 3.36 -6.35
C VAL A 39 -16.50 4.34 -5.34
N VAL A 40 -17.19 5.46 -5.13
CA VAL A 40 -16.87 6.38 -4.05
C VAL A 40 -17.45 5.86 -2.76
N GLN A 41 -16.57 5.70 -1.79
CA GLN A 41 -16.94 5.42 -0.42
C GLN A 41 -16.53 6.63 0.43
N THR A 42 -17.44 7.07 1.27
CA THR A 42 -17.15 8.04 2.32
C THR A 42 -17.28 7.35 3.67
N LEU A 43 -16.52 7.83 4.63
CA LEU A 43 -16.42 7.28 5.97
C LEU A 43 -17.08 8.25 6.95
N PHE A 44 -17.61 7.69 8.03
CA PHE A 44 -17.88 8.45 9.23
C PHE A 44 -16.68 8.28 10.16
N MET A 45 -15.95 9.36 10.42
CA MET A 45 -14.85 9.34 11.40
C MET A 45 -15.26 10.07 12.66
N GLN A 46 -14.75 9.60 13.80
CA GLN A 46 -14.89 10.31 15.06
C GLN A 46 -13.60 10.23 15.87
N LYS A 47 -13.30 11.31 16.58
CA LYS A 47 -12.17 11.44 17.49
C LYS A 47 -12.69 11.66 18.89
N LYS A 48 -12.41 10.74 19.81
CA LYS A 48 -12.73 10.89 21.23
C LYS A 48 -11.71 11.84 21.88
N LEU A 49 -12.21 12.86 22.57
CA LEU A 49 -11.40 13.84 23.30
C LEU A 49 -11.60 13.63 24.82
N GLY A 50 -10.87 12.66 25.37
CA GLY A 50 -10.96 12.32 26.80
C GLY A 50 -12.37 11.96 27.25
N SER A 51 -12.78 12.49 28.41
CA SER A 51 -14.15 12.40 28.94
C SER A 51 -15.08 13.51 28.40
N ALA A 52 -14.55 14.49 27.67
CA ALA A 52 -15.25 15.72 27.32
C ALA A 52 -16.18 15.59 26.08
N GLY A 53 -16.06 14.50 25.32
CA GLY A 53 -16.90 14.20 24.17
C GLY A 53 -16.12 13.78 22.94
N TYR A 54 -16.73 13.96 21.78
CA TYR A 54 -16.27 13.52 20.47
C TYR A 54 -16.28 14.69 19.48
N LEU A 55 -15.32 14.70 18.56
CA LEU A 55 -15.43 15.43 17.30
C LEU A 55 -15.78 14.42 16.21
N THR A 56 -16.82 14.70 15.44
CA THR A 56 -17.32 13.83 14.39
C THR A 56 -17.15 14.49 13.03
N TYR A 57 -16.84 13.66 12.05
CA TYR A 57 -16.49 14.05 10.70
C TYR A 57 -17.32 13.21 9.71
N PRO A 58 -18.61 13.55 9.53
CA PRO A 58 -19.46 12.85 8.58
C PRO A 58 -19.02 13.12 7.14
N GLY A 59 -19.23 12.14 6.26
CA GLY A 59 -18.93 12.26 4.84
C GLY A 59 -17.44 12.46 4.55
N THR A 60 -16.57 11.84 5.34
CA THR A 60 -15.12 11.90 5.12
C THR A 60 -14.74 11.15 3.84
N PHE A 61 -14.02 11.81 2.96
CA PHE A 61 -13.40 11.22 1.78
C PHE A 61 -11.88 11.19 1.95
N LEU A 62 -11.25 10.03 1.78
CA LEU A 62 -9.80 9.92 1.78
C LEU A 62 -9.25 10.41 0.43
N THR A 63 -8.43 11.45 0.44
CA THR A 63 -7.88 12.10 -0.75
C THR A 63 -6.48 11.63 -1.11
N GLY A 64 -5.78 10.99 -0.19
CA GLY A 64 -4.42 10.51 -0.42
C GLY A 64 -3.82 9.90 0.82
N GLY A 65 -2.51 9.67 0.79
CA GLY A 65 -1.78 9.10 1.90
C GLY A 65 -0.35 8.73 1.52
N SER A 66 0.38 8.18 2.48
CA SER A 66 1.72 7.65 2.24
C SER A 66 1.93 6.37 3.04
N ILE A 67 2.86 5.55 2.59
CA ILE A 67 3.38 4.38 3.29
C ILE A 67 4.89 4.46 3.23
N ASN A 68 5.53 4.42 4.39
CA ASN A 68 6.98 4.57 4.52
C ASN A 68 7.53 3.36 5.24
N ALA A 69 8.44 2.64 4.56
CA ALA A 69 9.21 1.55 5.11
C ALA A 69 10.69 1.88 4.97
N GLN A 70 11.38 2.07 6.09
CA GLN A 70 12.80 2.41 6.12
C GLN A 70 13.52 1.57 7.17
N GLN A 71 14.77 1.22 6.88
CA GLN A 71 15.65 0.56 7.83
C GLN A 71 15.75 1.35 9.15
N GLY A 72 15.62 0.65 10.28
CA GLY A 72 15.74 1.25 11.61
C GLY A 72 14.51 2.01 12.10
N GLN A 73 13.40 1.96 11.35
CA GLN A 73 12.10 2.50 11.73
C GLN A 73 11.01 1.43 11.54
N PHE A 74 9.89 1.57 12.24
CA PHE A 74 8.70 0.77 11.96
C PHE A 74 8.06 1.24 10.65
N THR A 75 7.34 0.34 9.98
CA THR A 75 6.48 0.76 8.87
C THR A 75 5.44 1.74 9.39
N SER A 76 5.29 2.87 8.71
CA SER A 76 4.28 3.86 9.03
C SER A 76 3.46 4.19 7.80
N GLY A 77 2.24 4.65 8.04
CA GLY A 77 1.38 5.16 6.98
C GLY A 77 0.57 6.34 7.46
N SER A 78 0.19 7.20 6.52
CA SER A 78 -0.68 8.34 6.76
C SER A 78 -1.78 8.37 5.71
N PHE A 79 -2.91 8.96 6.07
CA PHE A 79 -4.00 9.23 5.15
C PHE A 79 -4.42 10.68 5.26
N ASN A 80 -4.69 11.28 4.12
CA ASN A 80 -5.27 12.61 4.01
C ASN A 80 -6.78 12.45 3.87
N ALA A 81 -7.52 13.23 4.63
CA ALA A 81 -8.97 13.11 4.73
C ALA A 81 -9.62 14.49 4.58
N LEU A 82 -10.65 14.56 3.73
CA LEU A 82 -11.48 15.73 3.54
C LEU A 82 -12.91 15.42 4.00
N SER A 83 -13.40 16.16 4.98
CA SER A 83 -14.68 15.90 5.61
C SER A 83 -15.71 16.95 5.24
N ARG A 84 -17.01 16.60 5.30
CA ARG A 84 -18.09 17.54 5.00
C ARG A 84 -18.09 18.74 5.96
N GLN A 85 -17.90 18.44 7.23
CA GLN A 85 -17.90 19.38 8.34
C GLN A 85 -17.34 18.69 9.60
N GLU A 86 -17.00 19.49 10.61
CA GLU A 86 -16.71 19.00 11.96
C GLU A 86 -17.90 19.29 12.88
N VAL A 87 -18.34 18.30 13.66
CA VAL A 87 -19.46 18.46 14.61
C VAL A 87 -19.07 17.89 15.96
N LYS A 88 -19.28 18.67 17.03
CA LYS A 88 -19.14 18.20 18.41
C LYS A 88 -20.27 17.24 18.78
N ALA A 89 -19.94 16.13 19.41
CA ALA A 89 -20.89 15.22 20.05
C ALA A 89 -20.47 14.93 21.50
N ILE A 90 -21.44 14.63 22.38
CA ILE A 90 -21.18 14.27 23.79
C ILE A 90 -21.23 12.76 24.03
N ALA A 91 -21.64 12.00 23.03
CA ALA A 91 -21.71 10.55 23.03
C ALA A 91 -21.17 10.01 21.70
N ASP A 92 -20.85 8.71 21.69
CA ASP A 92 -20.49 7.99 20.47
C ASP A 92 -21.62 8.10 19.44
N SER A 93 -21.29 8.45 18.20
CA SER A 93 -22.24 8.66 17.11
C SER A 93 -22.10 7.62 15.99
N SER A 94 -21.28 6.59 16.20
CA SER A 94 -21.14 5.49 15.25
C SER A 94 -22.39 4.61 15.25
N THR A 95 -22.76 4.10 14.06
CA THR A 95 -23.92 3.21 13.88
C THR A 95 -23.57 1.73 14.01
N GLY A 96 -22.27 1.40 14.09
CA GLY A 96 -21.76 0.05 14.27
C GLY A 96 -21.20 -0.17 15.67
N GLY A 97 -21.04 -1.43 16.08
CA GLY A 97 -20.34 -1.75 17.31
C GLY A 97 -18.88 -1.31 17.25
N VAL A 98 -18.38 -0.67 18.31
CA VAL A 98 -16.96 -0.34 18.45
C VAL A 98 -16.17 -1.65 18.62
N MET A 99 -15.44 -2.04 17.58
CA MET A 99 -14.58 -3.22 17.63
C MET A 99 -13.37 -2.93 18.53
N PRO A 100 -12.91 -3.92 19.32
CA PRO A 100 -11.69 -3.78 20.08
C PRO A 100 -10.50 -3.52 19.15
N ALA A 101 -9.53 -2.74 19.65
CA ALA A 101 -8.29 -2.51 18.92
C ALA A 101 -7.59 -3.86 18.63
N PRO A 102 -6.99 -4.04 17.45
CA PRO A 102 -6.17 -5.20 17.17
C PRO A 102 -5.04 -5.33 18.21
N THR A 103 -4.79 -6.55 18.67
CA THR A 103 -3.75 -6.87 19.67
C THR A 103 -2.41 -7.26 19.04
N GLY A 104 -2.30 -7.17 17.71
CA GLY A 104 -1.09 -7.52 16.97
C GLY A 104 0.09 -6.60 17.26
N GLN A 105 1.29 -7.10 17.00
CA GLN A 105 2.52 -6.30 17.10
C GLN A 105 2.67 -5.37 15.89
N VAL A 106 3.35 -4.24 16.09
CA VAL A 106 3.73 -3.36 14.98
C VAL A 106 4.71 -4.09 14.07
N ILE A 107 4.55 -3.91 12.75
CA ILE A 107 5.46 -4.47 11.76
C ILE A 107 6.83 -3.79 11.90
N ASP A 108 7.81 -4.57 12.34
CA ASP A 108 9.22 -4.21 12.30
C ASP A 108 9.79 -4.47 10.90
N ASN A 109 10.44 -3.47 10.31
CA ASN A 109 11.05 -3.61 8.99
C ASN A 109 12.28 -4.55 8.99
N VAL A 110 12.89 -4.84 10.15
CA VAL A 110 14.04 -5.76 10.22
C VAL A 110 13.60 -7.22 10.06
N ALA A 111 12.63 -7.66 10.86
CA ALA A 111 12.15 -9.05 10.82
C ALA A 111 10.96 -9.24 9.85
N GLY A 112 10.15 -8.20 9.67
CA GLY A 112 8.89 -8.25 8.94
C GLY A 112 9.03 -8.06 7.44
N PHE A 113 10.07 -7.39 6.95
CA PHE A 113 10.26 -7.20 5.51
C PHE A 113 10.77 -8.49 4.86
N GLN A 114 9.92 -9.14 4.06
CA GLN A 114 10.21 -10.43 3.43
C GLN A 114 10.70 -10.30 1.97
N GLY A 115 10.96 -9.07 1.53
CA GLY A 115 11.55 -8.78 0.22
C GLY A 115 10.70 -7.84 -0.64
N LEU A 116 11.38 -7.28 -1.64
CA LEU A 116 10.81 -6.54 -2.76
C LEU A 116 10.80 -7.46 -3.97
N LEU A 117 9.65 -7.56 -4.63
CA LEU A 117 9.48 -8.33 -5.84
C LEU A 117 9.16 -7.39 -6.99
N LEU A 118 9.79 -7.67 -8.13
CA LEU A 118 9.54 -7.01 -9.40
C LEU A 118 9.20 -8.10 -10.42
N ASP A 119 8.03 -7.98 -11.05
CA ASP A 119 7.47 -9.02 -11.95
C ASP A 119 7.39 -10.41 -11.31
N GLY A 120 7.16 -10.45 -9.99
CA GLY A 120 7.12 -11.70 -9.22
C GLY A 120 8.48 -12.32 -8.90
N ALA A 121 9.59 -11.72 -9.35
CA ALA A 121 10.95 -12.13 -9.00
C ALA A 121 11.50 -11.28 -7.85
N VAL A 122 12.22 -11.90 -6.91
CA VAL A 122 12.88 -11.16 -5.82
C VAL A 122 13.98 -10.28 -6.40
N VAL A 123 13.98 -9.00 -6.03
CA VAL A 123 15.09 -8.10 -6.32
C VAL A 123 16.33 -8.59 -5.57
N ALA A 124 17.38 -8.97 -6.30
CA ALA A 124 18.62 -9.53 -5.75
C ALA A 124 19.53 -8.49 -5.07
N ALA A 125 18.93 -7.54 -4.35
CA ALA A 125 19.62 -6.47 -3.68
C ALA A 125 18.93 -6.12 -2.35
N THR A 126 19.71 -5.53 -1.45
CA THR A 126 19.21 -5.14 -0.14
C THR A 126 18.49 -3.80 -0.27
N VAL A 127 17.23 -3.76 0.11
CA VAL A 127 16.40 -2.53 0.09
C VAL A 127 16.62 -1.78 1.40
N ARG A 128 16.94 -0.49 1.31
CA ARG A 128 17.15 0.40 2.46
C ARG A 128 15.88 1.16 2.83
N GLN A 129 15.15 1.60 1.80
CA GLN A 129 13.96 2.42 1.95
C GLN A 129 12.99 2.17 0.80
N LEU A 130 11.71 2.17 1.11
CA LEU A 130 10.62 2.17 0.17
C LEU A 130 9.52 3.12 0.70
N ASN A 131 9.26 4.17 -0.05
CA ASN A 131 8.18 5.09 0.24
C ASN A 131 7.21 5.11 -0.92
N LEU A 132 5.92 4.94 -0.62
CA LEU A 132 4.83 5.09 -1.58
C LEU A 132 3.95 6.25 -1.15
N ASN A 133 3.58 7.08 -2.12
CA ASN A 133 2.67 8.19 -1.96
C ASN A 133 1.47 7.97 -2.87
N PHE A 134 0.30 8.25 -2.33
CA PHE A 134 -0.98 8.13 -3.01
C PHE A 134 -1.68 9.47 -2.97
N GLN A 135 -2.21 9.90 -4.10
CA GLN A 135 -2.95 11.15 -4.20
C GLN A 135 -4.08 11.01 -5.19
N LYS A 136 -5.24 11.55 -4.86
CA LYS A 136 -6.36 11.72 -5.79
C LYS A 136 -6.27 13.11 -6.40
N GLU A 137 -5.63 13.20 -7.55
CA GLU A 137 -5.40 14.46 -8.25
C GLU A 137 -6.73 15.09 -8.66
N GLY A 138 -6.95 16.34 -8.28
CA GLY A 138 -8.21 17.05 -8.53
C GLY A 138 -9.35 16.70 -7.56
N ALA A 139 -9.11 15.92 -6.51
CA ALA A 139 -10.11 15.69 -5.47
C ALA A 139 -10.36 16.98 -4.66
N ALA A 140 -11.62 17.40 -4.56
CA ALA A 140 -11.98 18.64 -3.88
C ALA A 140 -13.44 18.64 -3.40
N ALA A 141 -13.70 19.29 -2.27
CA ALA A 141 -15.05 19.60 -1.81
C ALA A 141 -15.56 20.85 -2.51
N TYR A 142 -16.84 20.89 -2.87
CA TYR A 142 -17.50 22.10 -3.33
C TYR A 142 -18.59 22.55 -2.35
N TYR A 143 -18.74 23.87 -2.27
CA TYR A 143 -19.61 24.56 -1.32
C TYR A 143 -20.58 25.45 -2.08
N GLY A 144 -21.81 25.56 -1.58
CA GLY A 144 -22.85 26.42 -2.13
C GLY A 144 -23.19 27.59 -1.21
N MET A 145 -23.81 28.64 -1.77
CA MET A 145 -24.37 29.71 -0.94
C MET A 145 -25.47 29.14 -0.02
N GLY A 146 -25.38 29.43 1.28
CA GLY A 146 -26.32 28.92 2.28
C GLY A 146 -25.97 27.54 2.85
N ALA A 147 -24.90 26.90 2.40
CA ALA A 147 -24.44 25.62 2.93
C ALA A 147 -23.54 25.80 4.17
N THR A 148 -23.76 24.98 5.19
CA THR A 148 -22.93 24.95 6.43
C THR A 148 -21.73 24.01 6.33
N GLY A 149 -21.64 23.23 5.25
CA GLY A 149 -20.55 22.31 4.97
C GLY A 149 -20.46 21.98 3.49
N ALA A 150 -19.65 20.99 3.12
CA ALA A 150 -19.54 20.57 1.73
C ALA A 150 -20.87 19.98 1.23
N GLU A 151 -21.27 20.35 0.01
CA GLU A 151 -22.47 19.82 -0.66
C GLU A 151 -22.12 18.60 -1.54
N GLY A 152 -20.86 18.44 -1.91
CA GLY A 152 -20.38 17.23 -2.54
C GLY A 152 -18.87 17.20 -2.73
N MET A 153 -18.41 16.16 -3.41
CA MET A 153 -17.00 15.82 -3.56
C MET A 153 -16.65 15.49 -5.01
N ILE A 154 -15.63 16.16 -5.53
CA ILE A 154 -14.91 15.78 -6.75
C ILE A 154 -13.97 14.64 -6.38
N ARG A 155 -14.01 13.54 -7.15
CA ARG A 155 -13.31 12.30 -6.80
C ARG A 155 -11.82 12.38 -7.00
N GLY A 156 -11.40 13.05 -8.08
CA GLY A 156 -10.03 13.03 -8.58
C GLY A 156 -9.60 11.67 -9.15
N ASP A 157 -8.42 11.65 -9.76
CA ASP A 157 -7.79 10.46 -10.31
C ASP A 157 -6.67 9.97 -9.39
N LEU A 158 -6.58 8.65 -9.16
CA LEU A 158 -5.57 8.09 -8.27
C LEU A 158 -4.20 8.05 -8.96
N SER A 159 -3.26 8.84 -8.44
CA SER A 159 -1.83 8.74 -8.68
C SER A 159 -1.17 7.92 -7.57
N ALA A 160 -0.29 6.99 -7.95
CA ALA A 160 0.57 6.26 -7.05
C ALA A 160 2.02 6.52 -7.47
N THR A 161 2.80 7.13 -6.59
CA THR A 161 4.22 7.44 -6.82
C THR A 161 5.06 6.94 -5.67
N GLY A 162 6.37 6.98 -5.78
CA GLY A 162 7.22 6.57 -4.68
C GLY A 162 8.70 6.72 -4.94
N THR A 163 9.48 6.25 -3.98
CA THR A 163 10.94 6.15 -4.09
C THR A 163 11.40 4.83 -3.50
N ALA A 164 12.40 4.22 -4.14
CA ALA A 164 13.10 3.05 -3.63
C ALA A 164 14.59 3.35 -3.55
N GLU A 165 15.20 3.05 -2.40
CA GLU A 165 16.65 3.08 -2.23
C GLU A 165 17.16 1.66 -2.03
N ILE A 166 18.05 1.23 -2.92
CA ILE A 166 18.51 -0.14 -3.02
C ILE A 166 20.04 -0.14 -3.13
N PHE A 167 20.70 -1.04 -2.41
CA PHE A 167 22.14 -1.21 -2.56
C PHE A 167 22.47 -1.69 -3.98
N PHE A 168 23.33 -0.95 -4.69
CA PHE A 168 23.66 -1.24 -6.07
C PHE A 168 24.61 -2.44 -6.15
N LYS A 169 24.05 -3.61 -6.47
CA LYS A 169 24.80 -4.87 -6.61
C LYS A 169 24.96 -5.32 -8.06
N THR A 170 23.96 -5.08 -8.90
CA THR A 170 23.91 -5.48 -10.31
C THR A 170 23.33 -4.34 -11.15
N PHE A 171 23.55 -4.41 -12.47
CA PHE A 171 22.98 -3.46 -13.43
C PHE A 171 21.54 -3.78 -13.83
N ASP A 172 20.94 -4.87 -13.34
CA ASP A 172 19.63 -5.36 -13.80
C ASP A 172 18.51 -4.31 -13.68
N LEU A 173 18.47 -3.56 -12.57
CA LEU A 173 17.47 -2.49 -12.39
C LEU A 173 17.75 -1.28 -13.29
N TYR A 174 19.02 -1.02 -13.59
CA TYR A 174 19.41 0.05 -14.52
C TYR A 174 19.06 -0.33 -15.96
N ASP A 175 19.32 -1.57 -16.36
CA ASP A 175 18.96 -2.10 -17.67
C ASP A 175 17.44 -2.14 -17.85
N ARG A 176 16.70 -2.48 -16.78
CA ARG A 176 15.23 -2.37 -16.78
C ARG A 176 14.75 -0.95 -17.08
N TYR A 177 15.31 0.04 -16.39
CA TYR A 177 15.01 1.45 -16.65
C TYR A 177 15.31 1.81 -18.12
N ARG A 178 16.49 1.44 -18.62
CA ARG A 178 16.92 1.71 -20.00
C ARG A 178 16.01 1.06 -21.04
N ASN A 179 15.45 -0.10 -20.72
CA ASN A 179 14.51 -0.82 -21.57
C ASN A 179 13.06 -0.37 -21.40
N GLU A 180 12.80 0.68 -20.61
CA GLU A 180 11.47 1.20 -20.31
C GLU A 180 10.50 0.12 -19.79
N ALA A 181 11.06 -0.90 -19.11
CA ALA A 181 10.30 -2.08 -18.75
C ALA A 181 9.39 -1.82 -17.54
N THR A 182 8.10 -2.04 -17.76
CA THR A 182 7.05 -1.86 -16.77
C THR A 182 6.60 -3.19 -16.18
N GLY A 183 6.00 -3.14 -14.99
CA GLY A 183 5.39 -4.32 -14.37
C GLY A 183 5.22 -4.20 -12.85
N PRO A 184 4.61 -5.21 -12.21
CA PRO A 184 4.20 -5.09 -10.82
C PRO A 184 5.40 -5.01 -9.88
N LEU A 185 5.35 -4.01 -9.00
CA LEU A 185 6.26 -3.87 -7.86
C LEU A 185 5.48 -4.21 -6.60
N SER A 186 5.94 -5.20 -5.86
CA SER A 186 5.30 -5.59 -4.60
C SER A 186 6.30 -5.77 -3.48
N PHE A 187 5.90 -5.44 -2.26
CA PHE A 187 6.68 -5.77 -1.07
C PHE A 187 5.79 -6.43 -0.05
N ARG A 188 6.38 -7.42 0.63
CA ARG A 188 5.69 -8.22 1.64
C ARG A 188 6.21 -7.85 3.03
N GLN A 189 5.26 -7.64 3.92
CA GLN A 189 5.50 -7.37 5.33
C GLN A 189 4.76 -8.37 6.19
N VAL A 190 5.40 -8.83 7.26
CA VAL A 190 4.89 -9.83 8.18
C VAL A 190 5.04 -9.32 9.61
N ASP A 191 4.01 -9.48 10.44
CA ASP A 191 4.10 -9.16 11.85
C ASP A 191 4.69 -10.31 12.68
N GLY A 192 4.93 -10.08 13.98
CA GLY A 192 5.44 -11.12 14.89
C GLY A 192 4.50 -12.31 15.09
N ALA A 193 3.23 -12.22 14.65
CA ALA A 193 2.23 -13.28 14.71
C ALA A 193 2.08 -14.03 13.37
N GLY A 194 2.87 -13.69 12.35
CA GLY A 194 2.83 -14.31 11.03
C GLY A 194 1.76 -13.75 10.09
N GLN A 195 1.00 -12.73 10.48
CA GLN A 195 0.04 -12.07 9.60
C GLN A 195 0.80 -11.25 8.56
N ALA A 196 0.42 -11.41 7.29
CA ALA A 196 1.16 -10.79 6.20
C ALA A 196 0.31 -9.80 5.40
N TYR A 197 0.92 -8.68 5.06
CA TYR A 197 0.41 -7.73 4.08
C TYR A 197 1.35 -7.70 2.87
N VAL A 198 0.76 -7.74 1.67
CA VAL A 198 1.47 -7.51 0.42
C VAL A 198 0.88 -6.27 -0.22
N LEU A 199 1.74 -5.29 -0.48
CA LEU A 199 1.36 -4.04 -1.09
C LEU A 199 1.95 -4.02 -2.49
N THR A 200 1.10 -3.80 -3.49
CA THR A 200 1.45 -3.96 -4.91
C THR A 200 1.03 -2.74 -5.72
N VAL A 201 2.01 -2.09 -6.34
CA VAL A 201 1.79 -1.21 -7.48
C VAL A 201 1.71 -2.09 -8.71
N LEU A 202 0.52 -2.16 -9.32
CA LEU A 202 0.19 -3.22 -10.29
C LEU A 202 0.94 -3.07 -11.62
N ASN A 203 1.22 -1.83 -12.02
CA ASN A 203 2.02 -1.53 -13.19
C ASN A 203 2.97 -0.37 -12.85
N ASN A 204 4.18 -0.70 -12.42
CA ASN A 204 5.18 0.28 -12.04
C ASN A 204 6.20 0.50 -13.16
N PHE A 205 6.70 1.72 -13.24
CA PHE A 205 7.94 2.06 -13.94
C PHE A 205 8.94 2.64 -12.94
N LEU A 206 10.17 2.11 -12.95
CA LEU A 206 11.28 2.65 -12.16
C LEU A 206 11.96 3.72 -12.99
N ASN A 207 11.83 4.98 -12.59
CA ASN A 207 12.32 6.13 -13.32
C ASN A 207 13.52 6.78 -12.62
N ASN A 208 14.22 7.65 -13.36
CA ASN A 208 15.25 8.55 -12.86
C ASN A 208 16.29 7.88 -11.93
N PRO A 209 17.03 6.86 -12.40
CA PRO A 209 18.02 6.20 -11.55
C PRO A 209 19.15 7.16 -11.17
N GLU A 210 19.36 7.33 -9.86
CA GLU A 210 20.50 8.04 -9.31
C GLU A 210 21.43 7.03 -8.61
N ILE A 211 22.65 6.84 -9.15
CA ILE A 211 23.67 6.00 -8.53
C ILE A 211 24.56 6.87 -7.65
N VAL A 212 24.33 6.80 -6.34
CA VAL A 212 25.06 7.58 -5.34
C VAL A 212 26.23 6.76 -4.81
N ALA A 213 27.45 7.14 -5.20
CA ALA A 213 28.70 6.65 -4.63
C ALA A 213 29.23 7.67 -3.62
N GLY A 214 28.94 7.48 -2.33
CA GLY A 214 29.23 8.43 -1.24
C GLY A 214 30.71 8.67 -0.90
N GLY A 215 31.64 8.28 -1.78
CA GLY A 215 33.09 8.38 -1.60
C GLY A 215 33.77 7.07 -1.19
N ARG A 216 35.08 7.16 -0.89
CA ARG A 216 35.89 6.00 -0.52
C ARG A 216 35.32 5.32 0.74
N ASN A 217 35.21 4.00 0.71
CA ASN A 217 34.70 3.14 1.80
C ASN A 217 33.20 3.33 2.14
N GLN A 218 32.39 3.86 1.23
CA GLN A 218 30.93 3.91 1.38
C GLN A 218 30.26 2.95 0.40
N PRO A 219 29.13 2.32 0.77
CA PRO A 219 28.36 1.50 -0.16
C PRO A 219 27.74 2.37 -1.27
N VAL A 220 27.63 1.79 -2.46
CA VAL A 220 26.94 2.42 -3.59
C VAL A 220 25.45 2.13 -3.49
N ILE A 221 24.63 3.18 -3.59
CA ILE A 221 23.18 3.09 -3.47
C ILE A 221 22.57 3.60 -4.77
N ALA A 222 21.65 2.83 -5.33
CA ALA A 222 20.80 3.27 -6.42
C ALA A 222 19.46 3.73 -5.86
N LYS A 223 19.07 4.95 -6.24
CA LYS A 223 17.75 5.50 -5.96
C LYS A 223 16.93 5.46 -7.23
N PHE A 224 15.68 5.05 -7.11
CA PHE A 224 14.71 5.05 -8.20
C PHE A 224 13.45 5.77 -7.75
N GLU A 225 12.85 6.51 -8.65
CA GLU A 225 11.48 6.98 -8.52
C GLU A 225 10.53 5.87 -9.00
N ILE A 226 9.44 5.67 -8.27
CA ILE A 226 8.40 4.71 -8.64
C ILE A 226 7.25 5.49 -9.23
N GLU A 227 6.82 5.12 -10.43
CA GLU A 227 5.63 5.64 -11.07
C GLU A 227 4.63 4.50 -11.28
N GLY A 228 3.47 4.60 -10.62
CA GLY A 228 2.40 3.63 -10.71
C GLY A 228 1.35 4.03 -11.73
N ASN A 229 1.27 3.25 -12.80
CA ASN A 229 0.27 3.39 -13.85
C ASN A 229 -0.90 2.42 -13.66
N PRO A 230 -2.08 2.69 -14.26
CA PRO A 230 -3.13 1.69 -14.35
C PRO A 230 -2.62 0.45 -15.09
N ASP A 231 -2.85 -0.71 -14.51
CA ASP A 231 -2.60 -1.99 -15.16
C ASP A 231 -3.50 -2.14 -16.40
N PRO A 232 -2.94 -2.47 -17.58
CA PRO A 232 -3.71 -2.49 -18.83
C PRO A 232 -4.83 -3.54 -18.85
N VAL A 233 -4.74 -4.59 -18.01
CA VAL A 233 -5.75 -5.65 -17.96
C VAL A 233 -6.92 -5.27 -17.03
N THR A 234 -6.61 -4.75 -15.85
CA THR A 234 -7.59 -4.51 -14.79
C THR A 234 -8.02 -3.05 -14.65
N GLY A 235 -7.27 -2.12 -15.25
CA GLY A 235 -7.42 -0.67 -15.10
C GLY A 235 -7.17 -0.18 -13.67
N LYS A 236 -6.49 -0.97 -12.84
CA LYS A 236 -6.24 -0.68 -11.42
C LYS A 236 -4.77 -0.33 -11.21
N THR A 237 -4.48 0.50 -10.22
CA THR A 237 -3.13 1.04 -9.97
C THR A 237 -2.49 0.39 -8.76
N PHE A 238 -3.27 0.14 -7.71
CA PHE A 238 -2.76 -0.29 -6.42
C PHE A 238 -3.66 -1.33 -5.75
N GLN A 239 -3.01 -2.28 -5.08
CA GLN A 239 -3.63 -3.38 -4.36
C GLN A 239 -2.94 -3.65 -3.03
N ILE A 240 -3.74 -4.04 -2.04
CA ILE A 240 -3.28 -4.59 -0.76
C ILE A 240 -3.90 -5.97 -0.59
N ASP A 241 -3.07 -6.98 -0.42
CA ASP A 241 -3.49 -8.32 -0.02
C ASP A 241 -3.13 -8.55 1.45
N ARG A 242 -4.05 -9.14 2.20
CA ARG A 242 -3.84 -9.63 3.56
C ARG A 242 -3.94 -11.15 3.55
N LEU A 243 -2.92 -11.81 4.08
CA LEU A 243 -2.82 -13.27 4.21
C LEU A 243 -2.75 -13.63 5.69
N ALA A 244 -3.51 -14.66 6.08
CA ALA A 244 -3.65 -15.12 7.46
C ALA A 244 -3.56 -16.64 7.54
#